data_AF-A0A9E5NWP8-F1
#
_entry.id   AF-A0A9E5NWP8-F1
#
_cell.length_a   1.000
_cell.length_b   1.000
_cell.length_c   1.000
_cell.angle_alpha   90.00
_cell.angle_beta   90.00
_cell.angle_gamma   90.00
#
_symmetry.space_group_name_H-M   'P 1'
#
loop_
_entity.id
_entity.type
_entity.pdbx_description
1 polymer ?
#
loop_
_entity_poly.entity_id
_entity_poly.type
_entity_poly.pdbx_seq_one_letter_code
_entity_poly.pdbx_strand_id
1 'polypeptide(L)' 'GRVLAIPHNGNLSNGLMFSPNARDGRPIDRAYAETRMRWEPIIEVTQIKGDGETHPLLSADDEFADF' A
#
# COMPACT_ATOMS: atom_id res chain seq x y z
N GLY A 1 -25.70 3.40 2.75
CA GLY A 1 -24.82 3.19 1.60
C GLY A 1 -23.73 2.18 1.95
N ARG A 2 -23.04 1.62 0.97
CA ARG A 2 -21.81 0.81 1.15
C ARG A 2 -20.61 1.67 0.74
N VAL A 3 -19.54 1.64 1.52
CA VAL A 3 -18.30 2.42 1.27
C VAL A 3 -17.11 1.46 1.36
N LEU A 4 -16.13 1.65 0.48
CA LEU A 4 -14.84 0.96 0.45
C LEU A 4 -13.75 2.02 0.29
N ALA A 5 -12.72 1.96 1.12
CA ALA A 5 -11.50 2.73 0.95
C ALA A 5 -10.37 1.79 0.50
N ILE A 6 -9.52 2.28 -0.39
CA ILE A 6 -8.33 1.55 -0.84
C ILE A 6 -7.15 2.49 -0.56
N PRO A 7 -6.21 2.11 0.32
CA PRO A 7 -5.02 2.92 0.54
C PRO A 7 -4.06 2.75 -0.64
N HIS A 8 -3.50 3.87 -1.09
CA HIS A 8 -2.60 3.96 -2.24
C HIS A 8 -1.35 4.77 -1.90
N ASN A 9 -0.30 4.64 -2.71
CA ASN A 9 1.00 5.32 -2.58
C ASN A 9 1.71 5.05 -1.25
N GLY A 10 1.88 3.77 -0.90
CA GLY A 10 2.65 3.36 0.28
C GLY A 10 4.08 3.90 0.29
N ASN A 11 4.72 4.02 -0.87
CA ASN A 11 6.05 4.61 -1.04
C ASN A 11 6.12 6.09 -0.58
N LEU A 12 5.09 6.89 -0.90
CA LEU A 12 5.01 8.31 -0.51
C LEU A 12 4.61 8.48 0.96
N SER A 13 4.17 7.40 1.63
CA SER A 13 3.76 7.46 3.03
C SER A 13 4.93 7.67 4.00
N ASN A 14 6.19 7.61 3.55
CA ASN A 14 7.38 7.64 4.40
C ASN A 14 7.34 6.58 5.52
N GLY A 15 6.86 5.38 5.20
CA GLY A 15 6.72 4.27 6.14
C GLY A 15 5.51 4.35 7.07
N LEU A 16 4.71 5.43 7.01
CA LEU A 16 3.56 5.61 7.89
C LEU A 16 2.41 4.65 7.59
N MET A 17 2.31 4.14 6.36
CA MET A 17 1.21 3.25 5.96
C MET A 17 1.16 1.94 6.76
N PHE A 18 2.33 1.43 7.18
CA PHE A 18 2.50 0.20 7.95
C PHE A 18 3.17 0.42 9.31
N SER A 19 3.17 1.67 9.78
CA SER A 19 3.71 2.02 11.10
C SER A 19 2.93 1.30 12.21
N PRO A 20 3.61 0.76 13.24
CA PRO A 20 2.94 0.23 14.43
C PRO A 20 2.32 1.34 15.30
N ASN A 21 2.64 2.60 14.99
CA ASN A 21 2.18 3.79 15.69
C ASN A 21 1.30 4.66 14.78
N ALA A 22 0.32 5.33 15.37
CA ALA A 22 -0.45 6.39 14.76
C ALA A 22 0.44 7.60 14.41
N ARG A 23 -0.13 8.56 13.68
CA ARG A 23 0.59 9.78 13.24
C ARG A 23 1.13 10.64 14.38
N ASP A 24 0.53 10.54 15.56
CA ASP A 24 0.98 11.25 16.76
C ASP A 24 2.01 10.47 17.58
N GLY A 25 2.47 9.32 17.07
CA GLY A 25 3.49 8.47 17.70
C GLY A 25 2.95 7.49 18.74
N ARG A 26 1.65 7.52 19.07
CA ARG A 26 1.05 6.54 19.99
C ARG A 26 0.87 5.19 19.30
N PRO A 27 0.95 4.06 20.04
CA PRO A 27 0.62 2.76 19.47
C PRO A 27 -0.78 2.75 18.87
N ILE A 28 -0.96 2.02 17.77
CA ILE A 28 -2.29 1.78 17.20
C ILE A 28 -3.15 1.04 18.22
N ASP A 29 -4.32 1.58 18.53
CA ASP A 29 -5.29 0.93 19.40
C ASP A 29 -6.22 -0.02 18.63
N ARG A 30 -6.97 -0.82 19.40
CA ARG A 30 -7.93 -1.78 18.86
C ARG A 30 -8.99 -1.11 17.99
N ALA A 31 -9.50 0.05 18.40
CA ALA A 31 -10.59 0.72 17.71
C ALA A 31 -10.14 1.21 16.31
N TYR A 32 -8.92 1.76 16.23
CA TYR A 32 -8.31 2.15 14.96
C TYR A 32 -8.06 0.93 14.07
N ALA A 33 -7.50 -0.16 14.61
CA ALA A 33 -7.26 -1.38 13.85
C ALA A 33 -8.56 -1.97 13.28
N GLU A 34 -9.63 -2.04 14.07
CA GLU A 34 -10.96 -2.50 13.63
C GLU A 34 -11.57 -1.58 12.56
N THR A 35 -11.36 -0.27 12.68
CA THR A 35 -11.80 0.71 11.68
C THR A 35 -11.07 0.49 10.35
N ARG A 36 -9.74 0.33 10.38
CA ARG A 36 -8.91 0.02 9.22
C ARG A 36 -9.32 -1.30 8.56
N MET A 37 -9.49 -2.36 9.34
CA MET A 37 -9.92 -3.67 8.81
C MET A 37 -11.29 -3.61 8.11
N ARG A 38 -12.20 -2.77 8.61
CA ARG A 38 -13.54 -2.61 8.03
C ARG A 38 -13.53 -1.82 6.73
N TRP A 39 -12.77 -0.73 6.66
CA TRP A 39 -12.86 0.23 5.56
C TRP A 39 -11.76 0.07 4.52
N GLU A 40 -10.60 -0.46 4.89
CA GLU A 40 -9.42 -0.65 4.03
C GLU A 40 -9.05 -2.14 3.89
N PRO A 41 -9.97 -3.02 3.44
CA PRO A 41 -9.71 -4.46 3.35
C PRO A 41 -8.78 -4.85 2.19
N ILE A 42 -8.52 -3.94 1.26
CA ILE A 42 -7.65 -4.15 0.09
C ILE A 42 -6.60 -3.04 0.09
N ILE A 43 -5.37 -3.40 -0.25
CA ILE A 43 -4.22 -2.51 -0.33
C ILE A 43 -3.63 -2.55 -1.73
N GLU A 44 -3.12 -1.42 -2.21
CA GLU A 44 -2.24 -1.36 -3.38
C GLU A 44 -0.92 -2.09 -3.08
N VAL A 45 -0.67 -3.21 -3.79
CA VAL A 45 0.55 -4.01 -3.65
C VAL A 45 1.67 -3.47 -4.54
N THR A 46 1.33 -3.05 -5.77
CA THR A 46 2.25 -2.42 -6.73
C THR A 46 1.68 -1.09 -7.21
N GLN A 47 2.55 -0.17 -7.60
CA GLN A 47 2.15 1.18 -7.99
C GLN A 47 2.62 1.40 -9.43
N ILE A 48 1.72 1.91 -10.29
CA ILE A 48 1.97 2.15 -11.73
C ILE A 48 3.34 2.78 -12.03
N LYS A 49 3.86 3.65 -11.15
CA LYS A 49 5.17 4.28 -11.35
C LYS A 49 6.35 3.32 -11.13
N GLY A 50 6.26 2.42 -10.16
CA GLY A 50 7.27 1.36 -9.96
C GLY A 50 7.14 0.27 -11.02
N ASP A 51 5.90 -0.03 -11.44
CA ASP A 51 5.66 -0.98 -12.52
C ASP A 51 6.18 -0.40 -13.85
N GLY A 52 5.93 0.87 -14.17
CA GLY A 52 6.45 1.50 -15.39
C GLY A 52 7.99 1.64 -15.50
N GLU A 53 8.73 1.39 -14.42
CA GLU A 53 10.20 1.30 -14.43
C GLU A 53 10.69 -0.12 -14.75
N THR A 54 9.80 -1.10 -14.73
CA THR A 54 10.12 -2.48 -15.14
C THR A 54 10.06 -2.57 -16.66
N HIS A 55 11.13 -3.10 -17.26
CA HIS A 55 11.23 -3.32 -18.71
C HIS A 55 12.08 -4.59 -18.92
N PRO A 56 11.82 -5.42 -19.96
CA PRO A 56 12.53 -6.68 -20.14
C PRO A 56 14.05 -6.51 -20.30
N LEU A 57 14.49 -5.34 -20.79
CA LEU A 57 15.91 -4.97 -20.85
C LEU A 57 16.59 -4.85 -19.46
N LEU A 58 15.84 -4.41 -18.45
CA LEU A 58 16.34 -4.16 -17.09
C LEU A 58 16.08 -5.35 -16.16
N SER A 59 15.03 -6.13 -16.45
CA SER A 59 14.58 -7.29 -15.66
C SER A 59 14.39 -8.51 -16.57
N ALA A 60 15.48 -8.97 -17.20
CA ALA A 60 15.43 -10.00 -18.25
C ALA A 60 14.87 -11.37 -17.80
N ASP A 61 14.93 -11.66 -16.50
CA ASP A 61 14.44 -12.91 -15.91
C ASP A 61 13.05 -12.76 -15.24
N ASP A 62 12.43 -11.57 -15.31
CA ASP A 62 11.09 -11.32 -14.77
C ASP A 62 10.02 -11.53 -15.85
N GLU A 63 9.27 -12.63 -15.73
CA GLU A 63 8.19 -13.00 -16.65
C GLU A 63 7.04 -11.98 -16.71
N PHE A 64 6.98 -11.05 -15.75
CA PHE A 64 5.95 -10.02 -15.66
C PHE A 64 6.44 -8.64 -16.15
N ALA A 65 7.63 -8.55 -16.73
CA ALA A 65 8.21 -7.29 -17.17
C ALA A 65 7.72 -6.78 -18.55
N ASP A 66 6.81 -7.50 -19.22
CA ASP A 66 6.29 -7.21 -20.56
C ASP A 66 4.80 -6.78 -20.51
N PHE A 67 4.53 -5.60 -19.95
CA PHE A 67 3.19 -4.97 -19.89
C PHE A 67 3.07 -3.70 -20.75
#